data_AF-A0ABC8R038-F1
#
_entry.id   AF-A0ABC8R038-F1
#
_cell.length_a   1.000
_cell.length_b   1.000
_cell.length_c   1.000
_cell.angle_alpha   90.00
_cell.angle_beta   90.00
_cell.angle_gamma   90.00
#
_symmetry.space_group_name_H-M   'P 1'
#
loop_
_entity.id
_entity.type
_entity.pdbx_description
1 polymer ?
#
loop_
_entity_poly.entity_id
_entity_poly.type
_entity_poly.pdbx_seq_one_letter_code
_entity_poly.pdbx_strand_id
1 'polypeptide(L)'
;MLRRHARETSCILKSPLPRPTLPVPANEKLLVWVSDEIVPRESAKVSVFDSVVQGGDSVWEGLRIYNGKIFKLEEHLDRSVEDN
;
A
#
# COMPACT_ATOMS: atom_id res chain seq x y z
N MET A 1 5.39 50.10 -12.34
CA MET A 1 4.59 49.42 -11.30
C MET A 1 3.66 48.41 -11.97
N LEU A 2 4.05 47.13 -12.06
CA LEU A 2 3.20 46.08 -12.64
C LEU A 2 2.32 45.47 -11.54
N ARG A 3 0.99 45.68 -11.63
CA ARG A 3 0.00 45.03 -10.76
C ARG A 3 -0.07 43.55 -11.11
N ARG A 4 0.43 42.69 -10.20
CA ARG A 4 0.19 41.25 -10.24
C ARG A 4 -1.30 41.01 -10.03
N HIS A 5 -2.00 40.62 -11.08
CA HIS A 5 -3.30 39.97 -10.93
C HIS A 5 -3.03 38.55 -10.44
N ALA A 6 -2.96 38.39 -9.12
CA ALA A 6 -3.15 37.07 -8.52
C ALA A 6 -4.58 36.66 -8.87
N ARG A 7 -4.75 35.86 -9.93
CA ARG A 7 -5.98 35.10 -10.12
C ARG A 7 -6.09 34.20 -8.90
N GLU A 8 -7.07 34.45 -8.05
CA GLU A 8 -7.49 33.49 -7.05
C GLU A 8 -7.76 32.17 -7.79
N THR A 9 -6.92 31.17 -7.53
CA THR A 9 -7.13 29.80 -7.97
C THR A 9 -8.27 29.21 -7.15
N SER A 10 -9.48 29.76 -7.32
CA SER A 10 -10.73 29.12 -6.93
C SER A 10 -10.95 27.98 -7.92
N CYS A 11 -10.31 26.85 -7.68
CA CYS A 11 -10.60 25.64 -8.42
C CYS A 11 -10.54 24.44 -7.47
N ILE A 12 -11.76 23.97 -7.18
CA ILE A 12 -12.10 22.61 -6.75
C ILE A 12 -11.84 22.36 -5.26
N LEU A 13 -12.88 22.64 -4.45
CA LEU A 13 -13.21 21.78 -3.32
C LEU A 13 -13.14 20.33 -3.83
N LYS A 14 -12.05 19.65 -3.48
CA LYS A 14 -11.82 18.24 -3.79
C LYS A 14 -12.89 17.45 -3.08
N SER A 15 -13.98 17.11 -3.78
CA SER A 15 -14.75 15.95 -3.38
C SER A 15 -13.77 14.78 -3.25
N PRO A 16 -13.82 13.99 -2.17
CA PRO A 16 -12.99 12.80 -2.07
C PRO A 16 -13.22 11.98 -3.33
N LEU A 17 -12.14 11.50 -3.95
CA LEU A 17 -12.26 10.55 -5.04
C LEU A 17 -13.14 9.38 -4.59
N PRO A 18 -14.02 8.85 -5.45
CA PRO A 18 -14.86 7.74 -5.08
C PRO A 18 -13.98 6.57 -4.63
N ARG A 19 -14.36 5.94 -3.52
CA ARG A 19 -13.64 4.78 -3.02
C ARG A 19 -13.68 3.68 -4.09
N PRO A 20 -12.53 3.08 -4.44
CA PRO A 20 -12.52 1.98 -5.40
C PRO A 20 -13.32 0.81 -4.82
N THR A 21 -14.11 0.17 -5.67
CA THR A 21 -14.85 -1.03 -5.28
C THR A 21 -13.86 -2.14 -4.94
N LEU A 22 -13.98 -2.71 -3.74
CA LEU A 22 -13.13 -3.83 -3.33
C LEU A 22 -13.62 -5.13 -3.99
N PRO A 23 -12.73 -5.94 -4.58
CA PRO A 23 -13.11 -7.25 -5.13
C PRO A 23 -13.68 -8.20 -4.08
N VAL A 24 -13.23 -8.05 -2.82
CA VAL A 24 -13.66 -8.85 -1.67
C VAL A 24 -14.05 -7.90 -0.54
N PRO A 25 -15.36 -7.73 -0.24
CA PRO A 25 -15.83 -6.82 0.80
C PRO A 25 -15.27 -7.13 2.20
N ALA A 26 -15.01 -8.40 2.50
CA ALA A 26 -14.42 -8.81 3.79
C ALA A 26 -13.01 -8.21 4.03
N ASN A 27 -12.34 -7.75 2.98
CA ASN A 27 -10.99 -7.17 3.07
C ASN A 27 -11.00 -5.66 3.38
N GLU A 28 -12.17 -5.07 3.64
CA GLU A 28 -12.30 -3.63 3.91
C GLU A 28 -11.48 -3.17 5.12
N LYS A 29 -11.40 -4.00 6.17
CA LYS A 29 -10.76 -3.64 7.45
C LYS A 29 -9.40 -4.31 7.64
N LEU A 30 -8.72 -4.67 6.55
CA LEU A 30 -7.38 -5.25 6.65
C LEU A 30 -6.41 -4.27 7.28
N LEU A 31 -5.54 -4.81 8.13
CA LEU A 31 -4.39 -4.11 8.67
C LEU A 31 -3.16 -4.48 7.83
N VAL A 32 -2.31 -3.49 7.59
CA VAL A 32 -1.10 -3.61 6.79
C VAL A 32 0.07 -3.12 7.64
N TRP A 33 1.14 -3.91 7.70
CA TRP A 33 2.38 -3.48 8.32
C TRP A 33 3.23 -2.74 7.29
N VAL A 34 3.55 -1.47 7.55
CA VAL A 34 4.33 -0.61 6.65
C VAL A 34 5.32 0.18 7.50
N SER A 35 6.61 0.11 7.15
CA SER A 35 7.71 0.65 7.96
C SER A 35 7.70 0.03 9.35
N ASP A 36 7.37 0.79 10.40
CA ASP A 36 7.38 0.30 11.79
C ASP A 36 5.99 0.30 12.43
N GLU A 37 4.93 0.41 11.63
CA GLU A 37 3.56 0.60 12.13
C GLU A 37 2.55 -0.34 11.45
N ILE A 38 1.54 -0.77 12.22
CA ILE A 38 0.36 -1.45 11.70
C ILE A 38 -0.72 -0.40 11.43
N VAL A 39 -1.10 -0.24 10.16
CA VAL A 39 -2.05 0.78 9.71
C VAL A 39 -3.26 0.17 9.00
N PRO A 40 -4.43 0.83 8.98
CA PRO A 40 -5.55 0.43 8.12
C PRO A 40 -5.17 0.48 6.64
N ARG A 41 -5.79 -0.39 5.82
CA ARG A 41 -5.57 -0.50 4.37
C ARG A 41 -5.52 0.85 3.65
N GLU A 42 -6.47 1.73 3.94
CA GLU A 42 -6.61 3.07 3.35
C GLU A 42 -5.47 4.04 3.70
N SER A 43 -4.72 3.75 4.76
CA SER A 43 -3.55 4.54 5.18
C SER A 43 -2.22 3.93 4.73
N ALA A 44 -2.22 2.68 4.27
CA ALA A 44 -1.03 2.00 3.78
C ALA A 44 -0.52 2.66 2.50
N LYS A 45 0.74 3.14 2.53
CA LYS A 45 1.36 3.87 1.42
C LYS A 45 2.86 3.58 1.36
N VAL A 46 3.39 3.50 0.14
CA VAL A 46 4.83 3.40 -0.14
C VAL A 46 5.24 4.62 -0.97
N SER A 47 6.48 5.08 -0.83
CA SER A 47 7.00 6.20 -1.62
C SER A 47 7.04 5.84 -3.10
N VAL A 48 6.67 6.78 -3.97
CA VAL A 48 6.84 6.62 -5.43
C VAL A 48 8.31 6.58 -5.84
N PHE A 49 9.22 7.02 -4.95
CA PHE A 49 10.67 6.97 -5.15
C PHE A 49 11.31 5.74 -4.52
N ASP A 50 10.54 4.77 -4.02
CA ASP A 50 11.08 3.50 -3.57
C ASP A 50 11.57 2.65 -4.75
N SER A 51 12.64 1.86 -4.59
CA SER A 51 13.17 1.01 -5.67
C SER A 51 12.18 -0.07 -6.10
N VAL A 52 11.32 -0.54 -5.19
CA VAL A 52 10.23 -1.47 -5.55
C VAL A 52 9.25 -0.84 -6.54
N VAL A 53 9.00 0.47 -6.42
CA VAL A 53 8.08 1.18 -7.32
C VAL A 53 8.78 1.57 -8.62
N GLN A 54 10.03 2.01 -8.54
CA GLN A 54 10.78 2.48 -9.72
C GLN A 54 11.25 1.35 -10.62
N GLY A 55 11.70 0.24 -10.04
CA GLY A 55 12.37 -0.85 -10.76
C GLY A 55 11.84 -2.24 -10.45
N GLY A 56 10.88 -2.38 -9.53
CA GLY A 56 10.36 -3.69 -9.13
C GLY A 56 11.35 -4.51 -8.30
N ASP A 57 12.34 -3.85 -7.69
CA ASP A 57 13.37 -4.48 -6.88
C ASP A 57 12.81 -4.94 -5.53
N SER A 58 12.15 -6.10 -5.54
CA SER A 58 11.55 -6.73 -4.37
C SER A 58 11.28 -8.21 -4.62
N VAL A 59 11.23 -8.97 -3.52
CA VAL A 59 10.71 -10.33 -3.49
C VAL A 59 9.38 -10.35 -2.74
N TRP A 60 8.51 -11.32 -3.03
CA TRP A 60 7.22 -11.46 -2.35
C TRP A 60 6.89 -12.92 -2.07
N GLU A 61 6.11 -13.15 -1.00
CA GLU A 61 5.63 -14.47 -0.63
C GLU A 61 4.12 -14.49 -0.35
N GLY A 62 3.52 -15.65 -0.60
CA GLY A 62 2.10 -15.91 -0.38
C GLY A 62 1.89 -16.96 0.69
N LEU A 63 1.47 -16.56 1.88
CA LEU A 63 1.16 -17.48 2.99
C LEU A 63 -0.32 -17.89 2.99
N ARG A 64 -0.58 -19.14 3.35
CA ARG A 64 -1.94 -19.66 3.60
C ARG A 64 -2.11 -20.00 5.07
N ILE A 65 -3.28 -19.66 5.61
CA ILE A 65 -3.64 -19.93 7.01
C ILE A 65 -4.82 -20.90 7.02
N TYR A 66 -4.65 -22.00 7.75
CA TYR A 66 -5.71 -22.97 8.02
C TYR A 66 -5.86 -23.13 9.52
N ASN A 67 -7.08 -22.92 10.05
CA ASN A 67 -7.41 -23.06 11.47
C ASN A 67 -6.41 -22.33 12.40
N GLY A 68 -6.03 -21.10 12.02
CA GLY A 68 -5.10 -20.26 12.79
C GLY A 68 -3.62 -20.66 12.71
N LYS A 69 -3.24 -21.62 11.86
CA LYS A 69 -1.85 -22.02 11.63
C LYS A 69 -1.40 -21.69 10.21
N ILE A 70 -0.18 -21.20 10.07
CA ILE A 70 0.45 -20.94 8.77
C ILE A 70 0.92 -22.28 8.20
N PHE A 71 0.54 -22.56 6.95
CA PHE A 71 0.98 -23.76 6.25
C PHE A 71 2.43 -23.59 5.78
N LYS A 72 3.32 -24.51 6.17
CA LYS A 72 4.74 -24.56 5.73
C LYS A 72 5.50 -23.24 5.93
N LEU A 73 5.36 -22.63 7.10
CA LEU A 73 5.97 -21.32 7.39
C LEU A 73 7.48 -21.31 7.13
N GLU A 74 8.21 -22.29 7.66
CA GLU A 74 9.67 -22.36 7.52
C GLU A 74 10.06 -22.44 6.05
N GLU A 75 9.41 -23.29 5.24
CA GLU A 75 9.76 -23.42 3.84
C GLU A 75 9.45 -22.15 3.01
N HIS A 76 8.46 -21.36 3.41
CA HIS A 76 8.20 -20.05 2.80
C HIS A 76 9.27 -19.01 3.20
N LEU A 77 9.75 -19.06 4.45
CA LEU A 77 10.81 -18.18 4.93
C LEU A 77 12.16 -18.52 4.29
N ASP A 78 12.50 -19.80 4.21
CA ASP A 78 13.73 -20.27 3.58
C ASP A 78 13.82 -19.78 2.12
N ARG A 79 12.75 -19.96 1.33
CA ARG A 79 12.70 -19.45 -0.05
C ARG A 79 12.85 -17.94 -0.13
N SER A 80 12.21 -17.19 0.78
CA SER A 80 12.29 -15.72 0.80
C SER A 80 13.71 -15.20 1.00
N VAL A 81 14.52 -15.93 1.78
CA VAL A 81 15.90 -15.57 2.08
C VAL A 81 16.86 -16.06 0.99
N GLU A 82 16.57 -17.19 0.35
CA GLU A 82 17.37 -17.74 -0.75
C GLU A 82 17.25 -16.93 -2.06
N ASP A 83 16.10 -16.29 -2.31
CA ASP A 83 15.84 -15.49 -3.51
C ASP A 83 16.46 -14.07 -3.48
N ASN A 84 17.20 -13.70 -2.43
CA ASN A 84 17.81 -12.37 -2.19
C ASN A 84 19.34 -12.43 -2.31
#